data_AF-A0A7S3Q1V9-F1
#
_entry.id   AF-A0A7S3Q1V9-F1
#
_cell.length_a   1.000
_cell.length_b   1.000
_cell.length_c   1.000
_cell.angle_alpha   90.00
_cell.angle_beta   90.00
_cell.angle_gamma   90.00
#
_symmetry.space_group_name_H-M   'P 1'
#
loop_
_entity.id
_entity.type
_entity.pdbx_description
1 polymer ?
#
loop_
_entity_poly.entity_id
_entity_poly.type
_entity_poly.pdbx_seq_one_letter_code
_entity_poly.pdbx_strand_id
1 'polypeptide(L)'
;MYEGAGVMCEHDPVEVFRWTDGELRHYIDPRAAASWDNPKWRQHIQLIDCEGMRYGPPIRSEGQAILCLGIEDRVFRFNNDGLLHHYVNPHVADNYDRNWRDDVMHLDCSNINFGNAIEE
;
A
#
# COMPACT_ATOMS: atom_id res chain seq x y z
N MET A 1 15.72 -11.04 -7.53
CA MET A 1 14.77 -9.92 -7.56
C MET A 1 15.44 -8.68 -7.00
N TYR A 2 14.99 -7.49 -7.41
CA TYR A 2 15.42 -6.20 -6.85
C TYR A 2 14.24 -5.55 -6.13
N GLU A 3 14.52 -4.67 -5.16
CA GLU A 3 13.50 -3.95 -4.39
C GLU A 3 12.56 -3.14 -5.29
N GLY A 4 11.26 -3.32 -5.12
CA GLY A 4 10.22 -2.70 -5.95
C GLY A 4 9.90 -3.44 -7.25
N ALA A 5 10.53 -4.58 -7.54
CA ALA A 5 10.24 -5.36 -8.74
C ALA A 5 8.78 -5.86 -8.76
N GLY A 6 8.14 -5.81 -9.94
CA GLY A 6 6.91 -6.55 -10.20
C GLY A 6 7.21 -8.04 -10.35
N VAL A 7 6.42 -8.89 -9.70
CA VAL A 7 6.62 -10.34 -9.63
C VAL A 7 5.31 -11.06 -9.94
N MET A 8 5.36 -12.09 -10.78
CA MET A 8 4.30 -13.07 -10.97
C MET A 8 4.79 -14.44 -10.55
N CYS A 9 3.91 -15.24 -9.94
CA CYS A 9 4.23 -16.59 -9.53
C CYS A 9 3.99 -17.58 -10.68
N GLU A 10 4.96 -18.46 -10.95
CA GLU A 10 4.89 -19.45 -12.05
C GLU A 10 3.65 -20.36 -11.98
N HIS A 11 3.22 -20.70 -10.76
CA HIS A 11 2.07 -21.58 -10.51
C HIS A 11 0.72 -20.85 -10.48
N ASP A 12 0.70 -19.51 -10.45
CA ASP A 12 -0.49 -18.68 -10.51
C ASP A 12 -0.18 -17.29 -11.11
N PRO A 13 -0.03 -17.17 -12.44
CA PRO A 13 0.45 -15.95 -13.08
C PRO A 13 -0.64 -14.86 -13.21
N VAL A 14 -1.75 -14.99 -12.48
CA VAL A 14 -2.86 -14.04 -12.57
C VAL A 14 -2.58 -12.78 -11.76
N GLU A 15 -1.87 -12.91 -10.62
CA GLU A 15 -1.59 -11.80 -9.72
C GLU A 15 -0.18 -11.23 -9.89
N VAL A 16 -0.08 -9.90 -9.84
CA VAL A 16 1.20 -9.17 -9.83
C VAL A 16 1.47 -8.67 -8.42
N PHE A 17 2.52 -9.20 -7.81
CA PHE A 17 3.06 -8.77 -6.53
C PHE A 17 4.15 -7.73 -6.76
N ARG A 18 4.45 -6.94 -5.73
CA ARG A 18 5.70 -6.18 -5.63
C ARG A 18 6.60 -6.89 -4.64
N TRP A 19 7.86 -7.06 -5.01
CA TRP A 19 8.90 -7.47 -4.08
C TRP A 19 9.31 -6.27 -3.24
N THR A 20 9.08 -6.32 -1.93
CA THR A 20 9.49 -5.25 -1.03
C THR A 20 9.80 -5.74 0.38
N ASP A 21 10.85 -5.23 1.00
CA ASP A 21 11.34 -5.64 2.33
C ASP A 21 11.57 -7.15 2.48
N GLY A 22 11.86 -7.87 1.40
CA GLY A 22 12.01 -9.32 1.43
C GLY A 22 10.69 -10.11 1.41
N GLU A 23 9.57 -9.46 1.12
CA GLU A 23 8.23 -10.05 1.06
C GLU A 23 7.54 -9.77 -0.29
N LEU A 24 6.62 -10.64 -0.70
CA LEU A 24 5.70 -10.43 -1.82
C LEU A 24 4.45 -9.74 -1.32
N ARG A 25 4.14 -8.55 -1.84
CA ARG A 25 2.97 -7.77 -1.44
C ARG A 25 2.06 -7.53 -2.64
N HIS A 26 0.77 -7.82 -2.51
CA HIS A 26 -0.21 -7.60 -3.59
C HIS A 26 -0.70 -6.16 -3.57
N TYR A 27 -1.01 -5.58 -4.72
CA TYR A 27 -1.69 -4.28 -4.75
C TYR A 27 -3.17 -4.46 -4.45
N ILE A 28 -3.72 -3.62 -3.58
CA ILE A 28 -5.14 -3.72 -3.22
C ILE A 28 -6.07 -3.36 -4.38
N ASP A 29 -5.60 -2.50 -5.28
CA ASP A 29 -6.27 -2.18 -6.53
C ASP A 29 -5.25 -1.80 -7.64
N PRO A 30 -5.65 -1.81 -8.91
CA PRO A 30 -4.75 -1.47 -10.03
C PRO A 30 -4.26 -0.01 -10.05
N ARG A 31 -4.95 0.94 -9.41
CA ARG A 31 -4.52 2.33 -9.27
C ARG A 31 -3.38 2.45 -8.25
N ALA A 32 -3.40 1.64 -7.19
CA ALA A 32 -2.25 1.52 -6.28
C ALA A 32 -0.99 1.05 -7.01
N ALA A 33 -1.11 0.08 -7.91
CA ALA A 33 0.03 -0.34 -8.74
C ALA A 33 0.56 0.79 -9.64
N ALA A 34 -0.35 1.61 -10.17
CA ALA A 34 0.02 2.76 -10.99
C ALA A 34 0.65 3.90 -10.19
N SER A 35 0.29 4.13 -8.93
CA SER A 35 0.81 5.25 -8.15
C SER A 35 2.25 5.04 -7.67
N TRP A 36 2.61 3.83 -7.29
CA TRP A 36 3.96 3.51 -6.83
C TRP A 36 5.02 3.53 -7.93
N ASP A 37 4.58 3.25 -9.16
CA ASP A 37 5.50 2.64 -10.13
C ASP A 37 5.14 3.08 -11.57
N ASN A 38 4.55 4.27 -11.66
CA ASN A 38 4.23 4.98 -12.88
C ASN A 38 5.50 5.26 -13.70
N PRO A 39 5.60 4.93 -15.00
CA PRO A 39 4.67 4.19 -15.86
C PRO A 39 5.12 2.75 -16.18
N LYS A 40 6.12 2.20 -15.49
CA LYS A 40 6.85 0.99 -15.92
C LYS A 40 6.53 -0.28 -15.14
N TRP A 41 5.60 -0.24 -14.20
CA TRP A 41 5.33 -1.35 -13.29
C TRP A 41 4.95 -2.68 -13.97
N ARG A 42 4.27 -2.64 -15.12
CA ARG A 42 4.00 -3.83 -15.95
C ARG A 42 5.10 -4.17 -16.96
N GLN A 43 6.09 -3.29 -17.16
CA GLN A 43 7.09 -3.46 -18.21
C GLN A 43 8.23 -4.41 -17.83
N HIS A 44 8.43 -4.66 -16.53
CA HIS A 44 9.49 -5.55 -16.02
C HIS A 44 8.95 -6.50 -14.94
N ILE A 45 7.93 -7.29 -15.30
CA ILE A 45 7.42 -8.34 -14.41
C ILE A 45 8.36 -9.55 -14.49
N GLN A 46 8.88 -9.97 -13.35
CA GLN A 46 9.67 -11.19 -13.21
C GLN A 46 8.72 -12.36 -12.91
N LEU A 47 8.77 -13.40 -13.73
CA LEU A 47 8.11 -14.67 -13.43
C LEU A 47 9.07 -15.51 -12.59
N ILE A 48 8.65 -15.93 -11.40
CA ILE A 48 9.47 -16.72 -10.48
C ILE A 48 8.66 -17.82 -9.81
N ASP A 49 9.35 -18.84 -9.29
CA ASP A 49 8.78 -19.74 -8.31
C ASP A 49 8.60 -19.01 -6.96
N CYS A 50 7.34 -18.92 -6.52
CA CYS A 50 6.98 -18.28 -5.26
C CYS A 50 6.94 -19.27 -4.08
N GLU A 51 7.27 -20.55 -4.29
CA GLU A 51 7.28 -21.55 -3.22
C GLU A 51 8.22 -21.14 -2.07
N GLY A 52 7.69 -21.13 -0.84
CA GLY A 52 8.44 -20.74 0.36
C GLY A 52 8.67 -19.23 0.54
N MET A 53 8.13 -18.39 -0.35
CA MET A 53 8.20 -16.94 -0.21
C MET A 53 7.23 -16.42 0.86
N ARG A 54 7.60 -15.33 1.53
CA ARG A 54 6.75 -14.67 2.52
C ARG A 54 5.84 -13.66 1.84
N TYR A 55 4.55 -13.73 2.13
CA TYR A 55 3.58 -12.71 1.70
C TYR A 55 3.44 -11.65 2.79
N GLY A 56 3.66 -10.40 2.40
CA GLY A 56 3.47 -9.25 3.27
C GLY A 56 2.07 -8.64 3.11
N PRO A 57 1.75 -7.60 3.90
CA PRO A 57 0.47 -6.88 3.78
C PRO A 57 0.29 -6.26 2.39
N PRO A 58 -0.95 -6.01 1.93
CA PRO A 58 -1.21 -5.37 0.65
C PRO A 58 -0.51 -4.02 0.51
N ILE A 59 0.02 -3.75 -0.69
CA ILE A 59 0.43 -2.42 -1.14
C ILE A 59 -0.81 -1.60 -1.46
N ARG A 60 -0.89 -0.45 -0.82
CA ARG A 60 -1.93 0.56 -0.98
C ARG A 60 -1.34 1.72 -1.73
N SER A 61 -2.15 2.51 -2.43
CA SER A 61 -1.65 3.71 -3.10
C SER A 61 -0.84 4.57 -2.12
N GLU A 62 0.36 5.01 -2.50
CA GLU A 62 1.07 6.00 -1.68
C GLU A 62 0.14 7.20 -1.45
N GLY A 63 -0.04 7.58 -0.19
CA GLY A 63 -0.97 8.65 0.15
C GLY A 63 -2.44 8.25 0.27
N GLN A 64 -2.79 6.99 0.07
CA GLN A 64 -4.16 6.48 0.26
C GLN A 64 -4.63 6.78 1.68
N ALA A 65 -5.77 7.46 1.79
CA ALA A 65 -6.44 7.65 3.06
C ALA A 65 -7.11 6.35 3.52
N ILE A 66 -6.91 6.03 4.80
CA ILE A 66 -7.38 4.81 5.44
C ILE A 66 -8.09 5.18 6.74
N LEU A 67 -9.26 4.59 6.95
CA LEU A 67 -9.93 4.56 8.24
C LEU A 67 -9.78 3.15 8.83
N CYS A 68 -9.19 3.09 10.00
CA CYS A 68 -9.02 1.84 10.71
C CYS A 68 -10.34 1.46 11.40
N LEU A 69 -10.80 0.23 11.20
CA LEU A 69 -12.04 -0.28 11.80
C LEU A 69 -11.95 -0.19 13.34
N GLY A 70 -12.96 0.41 13.97
CA GLY A 70 -13.03 0.63 15.41
C GLY A 70 -12.33 1.89 15.93
N ILE A 71 -11.63 2.64 15.07
CA ILE A 71 -11.03 3.95 15.35
C ILE A 71 -11.15 4.87 14.12
N GLU A 72 -12.36 4.94 13.55
CA GLU A 72 -12.66 5.72 12.34
C GLU A 72 -12.63 7.24 12.53
N ASP A 73 -12.35 7.73 13.74
CA ASP A 73 -12.13 9.14 14.04
C ASP A 73 -10.76 9.65 13.57
N ARG A 74 -9.86 8.74 13.19
CA ARG A 74 -8.49 9.05 12.74
C ARG A 74 -8.31 8.65 11.29
N VAL A 75 -7.76 9.59 10.52
CA VAL A 75 -7.40 9.38 9.11
C VAL A 75 -5.94 9.00 9.06
N PHE A 76 -5.67 7.83 8.48
CA PHE A 76 -4.33 7.33 8.26
C PHE A 76 -3.92 7.48 6.81
N ARG A 77 -2.62 7.55 6.58
CA ARG A 77 -1.96 7.60 5.29
C ARG A 77 -0.93 6.48 5.25
N PHE A 78 -0.96 5.69 4.18
CA PHE A 78 0.12 4.74 3.92
C PHE A 78 1.30 5.46 3.25
N ASN A 79 2.47 5.37 3.87
CA ASN A 79 3.72 5.97 3.40
C ASN A 79 4.69 4.92 2.86
N ASN A 80 5.73 5.40 2.17
CA ASN A 80 6.75 4.58 1.54
C ASN A 80 7.66 3.81 2.50
N ASP A 81 7.52 4.02 3.81
CA ASP A 81 8.23 3.30 4.87
C ASP A 81 7.46 2.08 5.40
N GLY A 82 6.30 1.76 4.83
CA GLY A 82 5.47 0.62 5.23
C GLY A 82 4.70 0.84 6.52
N LEU A 83 4.70 2.05 7.07
CA LEU A 83 3.96 2.41 8.29
C LEU A 83 2.66 3.14 7.94
N LEU A 84 1.67 3.03 8.83
CA LEU A 84 0.50 3.91 8.82
C LEU A 84 0.77 5.15 9.66
N HIS A 85 0.82 6.30 9.00
CA HIS A 85 0.90 7.58 9.67
C HIS A 85 -0.49 8.15 9.83
N HIS A 86 -0.79 8.74 10.98
CA HIS A 86 -2.08 9.41 11.17
C HIS A 86 -1.92 10.90 10.98
N TYR A 87 -2.89 11.53 10.31
CA TYR A 87 -3.01 12.97 10.34
C TYR A 87 -3.46 13.41 11.74
N VAL A 88 -2.86 14.47 12.28
CA VAL A 88 -3.25 15.01 13.61
C VAL A 88 -4.73 15.42 13.66
N ASN A 89 -5.29 15.78 12.51
CA ASN A 89 -6.72 15.99 12.33
C ASN A 89 -7.12 15.82 10.84
N PRO A 90 -8.42 15.68 10.54
CA PRO A 90 -8.91 15.54 9.17
C PRO A 90 -8.64 16.74 8.24
N HIS A 91 -8.38 17.93 8.79
CA HIS A 91 -8.06 19.12 7.99
C HIS A 91 -6.68 19.02 7.34
N VAL A 92 -5.71 18.39 8.03
CA VAL A 92 -4.42 18.07 7.42
C VAL A 92 -4.61 17.11 6.26
N ALA A 93 -5.43 16.07 6.41
CA ALA A 93 -5.76 15.16 5.30
C ALA A 93 -6.33 15.91 4.07
N ASP A 94 -7.17 16.93 4.29
CA ASP A 94 -7.73 17.78 3.22
C ASP A 94 -6.67 18.56 2.44
N ASN A 95 -5.55 18.92 3.08
CA ASN A 95 -4.45 19.61 2.41
C ASN A 95 -3.69 18.70 1.45
N TYR A 96 -3.60 17.41 1.78
CA TYR A 96 -2.91 16.43 0.94
C TYR A 96 -3.80 15.89 -0.17
N ASP A 97 -5.07 15.63 0.12
CA ASP A 97 -6.03 15.15 -0.86
C ASP A 97 -7.44 15.60 -0.48
N ARG A 98 -7.97 16.64 -1.14
CA ARG A 98 -9.31 17.16 -0.83
C ARG A 98 -10.43 16.15 -1.06
N ASN A 99 -10.19 15.12 -1.87
CA ASN A 99 -11.18 14.10 -2.20
C ASN A 99 -10.95 12.80 -1.41
N TRP A 100 -10.07 12.82 -0.39
CA TRP A 100 -9.72 11.61 0.35
C TRP A 100 -10.94 10.89 0.93
N ARG A 101 -12.01 11.62 1.26
CA ARG A 101 -13.27 11.07 1.78
C ARG A 101 -14.06 10.26 0.76
N ASP A 102 -13.92 10.56 -0.52
CA ASP A 102 -14.64 9.87 -1.59
C ASP A 102 -14.02 8.50 -1.88
N ASP A 103 -12.70 8.39 -1.70
CA ASP A 103 -11.91 7.19 -1.99
C ASP A 103 -11.32 6.55 -0.72
N VAL A 104 -11.82 6.91 0.47
CA VAL A 104 -11.25 6.43 1.75
C VAL A 104 -11.47 4.93 1.92
N MET A 105 -10.42 4.23 2.33
CA MET A 105 -10.50 2.78 2.53
C MET A 105 -10.72 2.43 4.00
N HIS A 106 -11.71 1.58 4.28
CA HIS A 106 -11.92 1.00 5.61
C HIS A 106 -11.12 -0.30 5.76
N LEU A 107 -10.37 -0.45 6.84
CA LEU A 107 -9.47 -1.58 7.02
C LEU A 107 -9.32 -1.99 8.49
N ASP A 108 -9.21 -3.29 8.76
CA ASP A 108 -8.69 -3.76 10.05
C ASP A 108 -7.17 -3.50 10.16
N CYS A 109 -6.80 -2.55 11.00
CA CYS A 109 -5.41 -2.15 11.23
C CYS A 109 -4.72 -2.88 12.38
N SER A 110 -5.33 -3.91 12.97
CA SER A 110 -4.84 -4.57 14.19
C SER A 110 -3.42 -5.16 14.06
N ASN A 111 -3.00 -5.50 12.84
CA ASN A 111 -1.68 -6.08 12.55
C ASN A 111 -0.72 -5.11 11.84
N ILE A 112 -1.01 -3.81 11.85
CA ILE A 112 -0.23 -2.80 11.14
C ILE A 112 0.54 -1.93 12.13
N ASN A 113 1.81 -1.67 11.82
CA ASN A 113 2.63 -0.77 12.61
C ASN A 113 2.31 0.70 12.26
N PHE A 114 2.19 1.53 13.29
CA PHE A 114 1.93 2.96 13.15
C PHE A 114 3.22 3.77 13.19
N GLY A 115 3.32 4.76 12.31
CA GLY A 115 4.38 5.75 12.29
C GLY A 115 4.01 7.01 13.07
N ASN A 116 4.86 8.03 12.96
CA ASN A 116 4.63 9.33 13.59
C ASN A 116 3.40 10.05 13.01
N ALA A 117 2.86 11.00 13.78
CA ALA A 117 1.76 11.86 13.33
C ALA A 117 2.23 12.80 12.21
N ILE A 118 1.30 13.15 11.30
CA ILE A 118 1.50 14.15 10.25
C ILE A 118 0.81 15.43 10.71
N GLU A 119 1.58 16.50 10.89
CA GLU A 119 1.12 17.74 11.52
C GLU A 119 0.72 18.86 10.53
N GLU A 120 1.23 18.85 9.29
CA GLU A 120 0.99 19.87 8.25
C GLU A 120 0.86 19.29 6.85
#